data_AF-A0A8T4Y125-F1
#
_entry.id   AF-A0A8T4Y125-F1
#
_cell.length_a   1.000
_cell.length_b   1.000
_cell.length_c   1.000
_cell.angle_alpha   90.00
_cell.angle_beta   90.00
_cell.angle_gamma   90.00
#
_symmetry.space_group_name_H-M   'P 1'
#
loop_
_entity.id
_entity.type
_entity.pdbx_description
1 polymer ?
#
loop_
_entity_poly.entity_id
_entity_poly.type
_entity_poly.pdbx_seq_one_letter_code
_entity_poly.pdbx_strand_id
1 'polypeptide(L)'
;SDRVVHVTVEASLHTPENAEKFKCKYTYRIYGSSDVMVDVDVDPVGDLPPSIPRIGLKMAIPGGFEKFTWLGRGPHENYWDRKEGAAIGVYSG
;
A
#
# COMPACT_ATOMS: atom_id res chain seq x y z
N SER A 1 -6.63 -25.33 16.05
CA SER A 1 -5.48 -24.45 15.72
C SER A 1 -5.79 -23.84 14.38
N ASP A 2 -5.99 -22.53 14.32
CA ASP A 2 -6.12 -21.87 13.01
C ASP A 2 -4.83 -22.09 12.23
N ARG A 3 -4.95 -22.73 11.08
CA ARG A 3 -3.82 -22.94 10.18
C ARG A 3 -3.53 -21.59 9.54
N VAL A 4 -2.29 -21.15 9.67
CA VAL A 4 -1.78 -19.95 9.00
C VAL A 4 -0.67 -20.37 8.04
N VAL A 5 -0.73 -19.85 6.82
CA VAL A 5 0.34 -19.98 5.82
C VAL A 5 1.10 -18.66 5.79
N HIS A 6 2.43 -18.75 5.92
CA HIS A 6 3.32 -17.61 5.77
C HIS A 6 4.00 -17.66 4.41
N VAL A 7 3.91 -16.57 3.65
CA VAL A 7 4.65 -16.38 2.40
C VAL A 7 5.49 -15.13 2.53
N THR A 8 6.81 -15.27 2.36
CA THR A 8 7.74 -14.15 2.33
C THR A 8 8.20 -13.92 0.90
N VAL A 9 8.14 -12.68 0.43
CA VAL A 9 8.64 -12.27 -0.88
C VAL A 9 9.65 -11.16 -0.67
N GLU A 10 10.87 -11.37 -1.14
CA GLU A 10 11.90 -10.34 -1.21
C GLU A 10 11.93 -9.76 -2.62
N ALA A 11 11.97 -8.43 -2.72
CA ALA A 11 11.97 -7.71 -3.98
C ALA A 11 12.97 -6.55 -3.94
N SER A 12 13.58 -6.27 -5.08
CA SER A 12 14.45 -5.11 -5.28
C SER A 12 13.80 -4.17 -6.28
N LEU A 13 13.67 -2.89 -5.92
CA LEU A 13 13.13 -1.84 -6.78
C LEU A 13 14.27 -1.00 -7.33
N HIS A 14 14.33 -0.91 -8.67
CA HIS A 14 15.40 -0.26 -9.41
C HIS A 14 14.89 0.96 -10.17
N THR A 15 15.79 1.91 -10.44
CA THR A 15 15.57 3.00 -11.40
C THR A 15 15.67 2.49 -12.85
N PRO A 16 15.27 3.28 -13.87
CA PRO A 16 15.48 2.92 -15.28
C PRO A 16 16.94 2.63 -15.64
N GLU A 17 17.90 3.22 -14.93
CA GLU A 17 19.34 2.99 -15.08
C GLU A 17 19.82 1.74 -14.32
N ASN A 18 18.90 0.92 -13.82
CA ASN A 18 19.13 -0.32 -13.09
C ASN A 18 19.82 -0.16 -11.71
N ALA A 19 19.84 1.04 -11.15
CA ALA A 19 20.33 1.25 -9.78
C ALA A 19 19.27 0.80 -8.77
N GLU A 20 19.62 -0.13 -7.88
CA GLU A 20 18.74 -0.54 -6.76
C GLU A 20 18.56 0.64 -5.81
N LYS A 21 17.31 0.93 -5.42
CA LYS A 21 16.97 2.02 -4.48
C LYS A 21 16.18 1.57 -3.27
N PHE A 22 15.45 0.47 -3.37
CA PHE A 22 14.70 -0.08 -2.25
C PHE A 22 14.75 -1.60 -2.26
N LYS A 23 15.08 -2.19 -1.12
CA LYS A 23 14.82 -3.59 -0.83
C LYS A 23 13.51 -3.68 -0.08
N CYS A 24 12.62 -4.53 -0.55
CA CYS A 24 11.30 -4.69 0.03
C CYS A 24 11.12 -6.14 0.47
N LYS A 25 10.62 -6.36 1.68
CA LYS A 25 10.20 -7.67 2.15
C LYS A 25 8.72 -7.64 2.45
N TYR A 26 7.97 -8.41 1.69
CA TYR A 26 6.53 -8.62 1.88
C TYR A 26 6.32 -9.89 2.70
N THR A 27 5.55 -9.79 3.77
CA THR A 27 5.16 -10.95 4.57
C THR A 27 3.64 -11.09 4.51
N TYR A 28 3.17 -12.13 3.82
CA TYR A 28 1.77 -12.48 3.75
C TYR A 28 1.46 -13.55 4.79
N ARG A 29 0.42 -13.30 5.60
CA ARG A 29 -0.11 -14.25 6.57
C ARG A 29 -1.54 -14.56 6.16
N ILE A 30 -1.77 -15.78 5.66
CA ILE A 30 -3.05 -16.23 5.11
C ILE A 30 -3.67 -17.19 6.11
N TYR A 31 -4.80 -16.79 6.68
CA TYR A 31 -5.52 -17.55 7.71
C TYR A 31 -6.59 -18.44 7.09
N GLY A 32 -6.98 -19.51 7.80
CA GLY A 32 -8.12 -20.35 7.41
C GLY A 32 -9.47 -19.63 7.34
N SER A 33 -9.58 -18.44 7.95
CA SER A 33 -10.73 -17.52 7.84
C SER A 33 -10.82 -16.78 6.51
N SER A 34 -9.79 -16.89 5.64
CA SER A 34 -9.57 -16.06 4.45
C SER A 34 -9.08 -14.65 4.71
N ASP A 35 -8.81 -14.28 5.97
CA ASP A 35 -8.08 -13.04 6.26
C ASP A 35 -6.66 -13.13 5.69
N VAL A 36 -6.22 -12.03 5.08
CA VAL A 36 -4.85 -11.88 4.59
C VAL A 36 -4.25 -10.64 5.23
N MET A 37 -3.25 -10.84 6.09
CA MET A 37 -2.43 -9.74 6.60
C MET A 37 -1.19 -9.58 5.73
N VAL A 38 -0.85 -8.35 5.39
CA VAL A 38 0.33 -8.01 4.59
C VAL A 38 1.17 -7.01 5.36
N ASP A 39 2.39 -7.39 5.71
CA ASP A 39 3.43 -6.49 6.21
C ASP A 39 4.42 -6.21 5.10
N VAL A 40 4.89 -4.96 5.01
CA VAL A 40 5.86 -4.55 3.99
C VAL A 40 6.95 -3.75 4.68
N ASP A 41 8.12 -4.37 4.78
CA ASP A 41 9.35 -3.69 5.18
C ASP A 41 9.99 -3.09 3.94
N VAL A 42 10.27 -1.78 3.94
CA VAL A 42 10.94 -1.07 2.85
C VAL A 42 12.25 -0.48 3.38
N ASP A 43 13.36 -0.98 2.86
CA ASP A 43 14.72 -0.57 3.21
C ASP A 43 15.33 0.24 2.06
N PRO A 44 15.52 1.56 2.20
CA PRO A 44 16.17 2.38 1.18
C PRO A 44 17.67 2.07 1.10
N VAL A 45 18.19 1.98 -0.12
CA VAL A 45 19.61 1.67 -0.37
C VAL A 45 20.27 2.69 -1.30
N GLY A 46 21.53 3.00 -1.02
CA GLY A 46 22.29 4.02 -1.74
C GLY A 46 21.71 5.43 -1.60
N ASP A 47 22.08 6.31 -2.53
CA ASP A 47 21.57 7.68 -2.52
C ASP A 47 20.12 7.73 -3.01
N LEU A 48 19.25 8.34 -2.20
CA LEU A 48 17.86 8.61 -2.54
C LEU A 48 17.69 10.03 -3.08
N PRO A 49 16.65 10.28 -3.91
CA PRO A 49 16.27 11.64 -4.23
C PRO A 49 15.90 12.43 -2.94
N PRO A 50 15.98 13.76 -2.96
CA PRO A 50 15.64 14.60 -1.80
C PRO A 50 14.20 14.44 -1.30
N SER A 51 13.31 13.91 -2.14
CA SER A 51 11.92 13.63 -1.77
C SER A 51 11.41 12.36 -2.45
N ILE A 52 10.58 11.62 -1.73
CA ILE A 52 9.84 10.47 -2.24
C ILE A 52 8.36 10.86 -2.22
N PRO A 53 7.69 10.97 -3.39
CA PRO A 53 6.34 11.53 -3.45
C PRO A 53 5.28 10.62 -2.82
N ARG A 54 5.49 9.29 -2.85
CA ARG A 54 4.59 8.30 -2.27
C ARG A 54 5.32 6.99 -2.01
N ILE A 55 5.00 6.34 -0.90
CA ILE A 55 5.28 4.93 -0.64
C ILE A 55 3.93 4.24 -0.39
N GLY A 56 3.69 3.12 -1.05
CA GLY A 56 2.43 2.39 -0.92
C GLY A 56 2.32 1.22 -1.87
N LEU A 57 1.19 0.52 -1.80
CA LEU A 57 0.90 -0.66 -2.59
C LEU A 57 -0.02 -0.33 -3.76
N LYS A 58 0.18 -1.04 -4.87
CA LYS A 58 -0.73 -1.04 -6.02
C LYS A 58 -1.40 -2.41 -6.11
N MET A 59 -2.73 -2.42 -6.09
CA MET A 59 -3.53 -3.63 -6.21
C MET A 59 -4.38 -3.53 -7.47
N ALA A 60 -4.40 -4.61 -8.26
CA ALA A 60 -5.37 -4.78 -9.33
C ALA A 60 -6.62 -5.45 -8.75
N ILE A 61 -7.79 -4.90 -9.05
CA ILE A 61 -9.09 -5.42 -8.63
C ILE A 61 -9.80 -5.97 -9.87
N PRO A 62 -10.53 -7.09 -9.79
CA PRO A 62 -11.35 -7.57 -10.91
C PRO A 62 -12.35 -6.50 -11.39
N GLY A 63 -12.77 -6.58 -12.65
CA GLY A 63 -13.89 -5.76 -13.13
C GLY A 63 -15.19 -6.07 -12.38
N GLY A 64 -16.09 -5.09 -12.26
CA GLY A 64 -17.34 -5.19 -11.49
C GLY A 64 -17.24 -4.67 -10.05
N PHE A 65 -16.09 -4.12 -9.64
CA PHE A 65 -15.85 -3.53 -8.32
C PHE A 65 -15.59 -2.02 -8.43
N GLU A 66 -16.52 -1.29 -9.05
CA GLU A 66 -16.37 0.14 -9.33
C GLU A 66 -16.74 1.04 -8.15
N LYS A 67 -17.45 0.49 -7.15
CA LYS A 67 -17.89 1.24 -5.98
C LYS A 67 -17.15 0.83 -4.73
N PHE A 68 -16.77 1.81 -3.92
CA PHE A 68 -16.16 1.59 -2.62
C PHE A 68 -16.80 2.50 -1.57
N THR A 69 -16.63 2.12 -0.31
CA THR A 69 -17.04 2.92 0.85
C THR A 69 -15.83 3.05 1.76
N TRP A 70 -15.55 4.26 2.24
CA TRP A 70 -14.43 4.51 3.13
C TRP A 70 -14.83 5.41 4.29
N LEU A 71 -14.24 5.12 5.45
CA LEU A 71 -14.22 6.01 6.60
C LEU A 71 -12.94 6.84 6.54
N GLY A 72 -13.07 8.15 6.36
CA GLY A 72 -11.90 9.02 6.23
C GLY A 72 -12.28 10.42 5.78
N ARG A 73 -11.34 11.13 5.15
CA ARG A 73 -11.60 12.45 4.57
C ARG A 73 -12.29 12.33 3.22
N GLY A 74 -13.24 13.22 2.94
CA GLY A 74 -13.98 13.24 1.68
C GLY A 74 -14.96 14.41 1.57
N PRO A 75 -15.84 14.42 0.55
CA PRO A 75 -15.99 13.39 -0.49
C PRO A 75 -14.97 13.52 -1.64
N HIS A 76 -14.25 14.64 -1.73
CA HIS A 76 -13.27 14.92 -2.77
C HIS A 76 -11.85 14.54 -2.34
N GLU A 77 -10.95 14.47 -3.33
CA GLU A 77 -9.53 14.19 -3.12
C GLU A 77 -8.86 15.21 -2.18
N ASN A 78 -8.06 14.72 -1.24
CA ASN A 78 -7.28 15.53 -0.32
C ASN A 78 -5.81 15.07 -0.24
N TYR A 79 -4.92 15.99 0.13
CA TYR A 79 -3.49 15.73 0.33
C TYR A 79 -3.06 16.14 1.74
N TRP A 80 -1.83 15.81 2.13
CA TRP A 80 -1.32 16.06 3.49
C TRP A 80 -1.29 17.55 3.86
N ASP A 81 -1.00 18.40 2.87
CA ASP A 81 -0.95 19.85 2.89
C ASP A 81 -2.28 20.52 2.50
N ARG A 82 -3.25 19.75 1.98
CA ARG A 82 -4.57 20.22 1.54
C ARG A 82 -5.68 19.28 1.99
N LYS A 83 -6.08 19.41 3.27
CA LYS A 83 -7.09 18.53 3.90
C LYS A 83 -8.22 19.23 4.65
N GLU A 84 -8.10 20.54 4.89
CA GLU A 84 -9.07 21.27 5.74
C GLU A 84 -10.47 21.34 5.12
N GLY A 85 -10.58 21.36 3.79
CA GLY A 85 -11.87 21.32 3.08
C GLY A 85 -12.57 19.95 3.05
N ALA A 86 -11.88 18.87 3.47
CA ALA A 86 -12.42 17.51 3.43
C ALA A 86 -12.69 17.00 4.86
N ALA A 87 -13.97 16.90 5.23
CA ALA A 87 -14.40 16.45 6.56
C ALA A 87 -14.20 14.94 6.75
N ILE A 88 -14.11 14.49 8.01
CA ILE A 88 -14.06 13.07 8.34
C ILE A 88 -15.49 12.51 8.36
N GLY A 89 -15.72 11.42 7.64
CA GLY A 89 -17.02 10.76 7.56
C GLY A 89 -16.96 9.44 6.81
N VAL A 90 -18.12 8.78 6.67
CA VAL A 90 -18.29 7.63 5.78
C VAL A 90 -18.77 8.14 4.43
N TYR A 91 -17.99 7.87 3.39
CA TYR A 91 -18.28 8.28 2.01
C TYR A 91 -18.33 7.06 1.10
N SER A 92 -19.04 7.17 -0.02
CA SER A 92 -19.11 6.12 -1.04
C SER A 92 -19.19 6.72 -2.44
N GLY A 93 -18.60 6.03 -3.41
CA GLY A 93 -18.54 6.40 -4.82
C GLY A 93 -18.19 5.19 -5.66
#